data_AF-A0A7G2JWC2-F1
#
_entry.id   AF-A0A7G2JWC2-F1
#
_cell.length_a   1.000
_cell.length_b   1.000
_cell.length_c   1.000
_cell.angle_alpha   90.00
_cell.angle_beta   90.00
_cell.angle_gamma   90.00
#
_symmetry.space_group_name_H-M   'P 1'
#
loop_
_entity.id
_entity.type
_entity.pdbx_description
1 polymer ?
#
loop_
_entity_poly.entity_id
_entity_poly.type
_entity_poly.pdbx_seq_one_letter_code
_entity_poly.pdbx_strand_id
1 'polypeptide(L)'
;NFEFTEHDLQQLVWAWFALLRGTELCQVLHPALKQIGSHYAAFVHDIAYEYRSTLRQAHNVLTRITEQFECEQGNNWRVLKHLRAYNPKATGFQLDIL
;
A
#
# COMPACT_ATOMS: atom_id res chain seq x y z
N ASN A 1 7.86 3.33 28.62
CA ASN A 1 8.00 2.56 27.37
C ASN A 1 6.79 2.87 26.52
N PHE A 2 6.95 3.08 25.22
CA PHE A 2 5.82 3.30 24.30
C PHE A 2 5.35 1.94 23.74
N GLU A 3 4.03 1.74 23.63
CA GLU A 3 3.42 0.54 23.07
C GLU A 3 2.22 0.94 22.21
N PHE A 4 2.11 0.35 21.02
CA PHE A 4 0.95 0.57 20.15
C PHE A 4 -0.24 -0.22 20.66
N THR A 5 -1.41 0.38 20.63
CA THR A 5 -2.65 -0.38 20.82
C THR A 5 -2.94 -1.23 19.58
N GLU A 6 -3.80 -2.25 19.73
CA GLU A 6 -4.26 -3.05 18.59
C GLU A 6 -4.90 -2.16 17.51
N HIS A 7 -5.67 -1.15 17.92
CA HIS A 7 -6.29 -0.19 17.01
C HIS A 7 -5.23 0.60 16.22
N ASP A 8 -4.16 1.05 16.87
CA ASP A 8 -3.08 1.77 16.19
C ASP A 8 -2.43 0.91 15.11
N LEU A 9 -2.16 -0.37 15.42
CA LEU A 9 -1.59 -1.30 14.45
C LEU A 9 -2.52 -1.52 13.25
N GLN A 10 -3.83 -1.69 13.49
CA GLN A 10 -4.82 -1.78 12.41
C GLN A 10 -4.77 -0.52 11.52
N GLN A 11 -4.77 0.68 12.11
CA GLN A 11 -4.69 1.94 11.35
C GLN A 11 -3.41 2.04 10.52
N LEU A 12 -2.27 1.63 11.06
CA LEU A 12 -1.01 1.63 10.33
C LEU A 12 -1.05 0.71 9.10
N VAL A 13 -1.64 -0.48 9.21
CA VAL A 13 -1.77 -1.38 8.06
C VAL A 13 -2.77 -0.84 7.04
N TRP A 14 -3.88 -0.23 7.48
CA TRP A 14 -4.82 0.43 6.58
C TRP A 14 -4.22 1.63 5.84
N ALA A 15 -3.43 2.44 6.54
CA ALA A 15 -2.71 3.56 5.93
C ALA A 15 -1.71 3.07 4.86
N TRP A 16 -0.98 1.99 5.16
CA TRP A 16 -0.10 1.35 4.18
C TRP A 16 -0.86 0.83 2.97
N PHE A 17 -2.01 0.17 3.18
CA PHE A 17 -2.86 -0.32 2.10
C PHE A 17 -3.37 0.82 1.22
N ALA A 18 -3.85 1.91 1.83
CA ALA A 18 -4.29 3.10 1.09
C ALA A 18 -3.17 3.72 0.26
N LEU A 19 -1.96 3.81 0.82
CA LEU A 19 -0.77 4.28 0.09
C LEU A 19 -0.44 3.36 -1.10
N LEU A 20 -0.44 2.04 -0.91
CA LEU A 20 -0.21 1.08 -1.98
C LEU A 20 -1.19 1.31 -3.14
N ARG A 21 -2.50 1.37 -2.84
CA ARG A 21 -3.54 1.62 -3.86
C ARG A 21 -3.35 2.95 -4.57
N GLY A 22 -2.98 4.00 -3.84
CA GLY A 22 -2.66 5.31 -4.42
C GLY A 22 -1.50 5.23 -5.42
N THR A 23 -0.41 4.53 -5.07
CA THR A 23 0.73 4.36 -5.98
C THR A 23 0.40 3.49 -7.20
N GLU A 24 -0.37 2.42 -7.04
CA GLU A 24 -0.83 1.57 -8.15
C GLU A 24 -1.73 2.37 -9.12
N LEU A 25 -2.65 3.19 -8.59
CA LEU A 25 -3.48 4.07 -9.42
C LEU A 25 -2.61 5.08 -10.20
N CYS A 26 -1.62 5.69 -9.55
CA CYS A 26 -0.70 6.61 -10.24
C CYS A 26 0.08 5.92 -11.36
N GLN A 27 0.50 4.65 -11.17
CA GLN A 27 1.14 3.85 -12.22
C GLN A 27 0.23 3.66 -13.43
N VAL A 28 -1.07 3.39 -13.20
CA VAL A 28 -2.05 3.20 -14.28
C VAL A 28 -2.40 4.52 -14.99
N LEU A 29 -2.49 5.62 -14.25
CA LEU A 29 -2.83 6.94 -14.82
C LEU A 29 -1.68 7.59 -15.59
N HIS A 30 -0.43 7.33 -15.21
CA HIS A 30 0.73 8.01 -15.78
C HIS A 30 0.82 7.92 -17.32
N PRO A 31 0.66 6.75 -17.98
CA PRO A 31 0.69 6.66 -19.44
C PRO A 31 -0.37 7.54 -20.12
N ALA A 32 -1.60 7.55 -19.62
CA ALA A 32 -2.70 8.35 -20.17
C ALA A 32 -2.44 9.86 -20.00
N LEU A 33 -1.98 10.27 -18.81
CA LEU A 33 -1.65 11.66 -18.53
C LEU A 33 -0.47 12.17 -19.39
N LYS A 34 0.53 11.31 -19.62
CA LYS A 34 1.64 11.60 -20.53
C LYS A 34 1.17 11.74 -21.98
N GLN A 35 0.27 10.87 -22.44
CA GLN A 35 -0.24 10.89 -23.81
C GLN A 35 -0.99 12.18 -24.14
N ILE A 36 -1.75 12.73 -23.20
CA ILE A 36 -2.49 13.99 -23.40
C ILE A 36 -1.65 15.25 -23.12
N GLY A 37 -0.35 15.11 -22.85
CA GLY A 37 0.52 16.23 -22.53
C GLY A 37 0.19 16.93 -21.20
N SER A 38 -0.41 16.21 -20.24
CA SER A 38 -0.80 16.79 -18.95
C SER A 38 0.42 17.15 -18.12
N HIS A 39 0.43 18.36 -17.56
CA HIS A 39 1.43 18.80 -16.58
C HIS A 39 1.49 17.91 -15.31
N TYR A 40 0.43 17.16 -15.02
CA TYR A 40 0.40 16.22 -13.90
C TYR A 40 1.22 14.95 -14.13
N ALA A 41 1.62 14.65 -15.38
CA ALA A 41 2.30 13.40 -15.73
C ALA A 41 3.59 13.18 -14.92
N ALA A 42 4.34 14.26 -14.61
CA ALA A 42 5.53 14.17 -13.76
C ALA A 42 5.16 13.82 -12.30
N PHE A 43 4.16 14.48 -11.72
CA PHE A 43 3.74 14.24 -10.34
C PHE A 43 3.25 12.81 -10.09
N VAL A 44 2.40 12.28 -10.98
CA VAL A 44 1.97 10.87 -10.85
C VAL A 44 3.11 9.89 -11.11
N HIS A 45 4.07 10.21 -11.97
CA HIS A 45 5.27 9.39 -12.12
C HIS A 45 6.05 9.30 -10.79
N ASP A 46 6.30 10.43 -10.14
CA ASP A 46 7.07 10.44 -8.89
C ASP A 46 6.36 9.60 -7.80
N ILE A 47 5.05 9.80 -7.61
CA ILE A 47 4.27 9.00 -6.64
C ILE A 47 4.27 7.51 -7.02
N ALA A 48 4.17 7.18 -8.31
CA ALA A 48 4.10 5.82 -8.81
C ALA A 48 5.39 5.01 -8.57
N TYR A 49 6.55 5.65 -8.61
CA TYR A 49 7.85 4.97 -8.65
C TYR A 49 8.73 5.26 -7.42
N GLU A 50 8.78 6.50 -6.94
CA GLU A 50 9.68 6.87 -5.84
C GLU A 50 9.23 6.28 -4.50
N TYR A 51 7.91 6.16 -4.29
CA TYR A 51 7.35 5.67 -3.02
C TYR A 51 7.44 4.14 -2.85
N ARG A 52 7.86 3.41 -3.89
CA ARG A 52 8.00 1.93 -3.85
C ARG A 52 8.95 1.46 -2.75
N SER A 53 10.04 2.20 -2.55
CA SER A 53 11.04 1.88 -1.53
C SER A 53 10.45 2.01 -0.12
N THR A 54 9.74 3.11 0.15
CA THR A 54 9.02 3.38 1.41
C THR A 54 7.93 2.34 1.66
N LEU A 55 7.12 2.02 0.65
CA LEU A 55 6.09 0.98 0.75
C LEU A 55 6.65 -0.38 1.14
N ARG A 56 7.78 -0.77 0.55
CA ARG A 56 8.48 -2.02 0.87
C ARG A 56 9.04 -2.02 2.29
N GLN A 57 9.64 -0.91 2.73
CA GLN A 57 10.17 -0.81 4.09
C GLN A 57 9.05 -0.87 5.14
N ALA A 58 7.97 -0.13 4.91
CA ALA A 58 6.79 -0.15 5.76
C ALA A 58 6.16 -1.56 5.80
N HIS A 59 6.05 -2.23 4.64
CA HIS A 59 5.55 -3.61 4.56
C HIS A 59 6.35 -4.57 5.46
N ASN A 60 7.68 -4.52 5.42
CA ASN A 60 8.54 -5.37 6.26
C ASN A 60 8.30 -5.11 7.76
N VAL A 61 8.21 -3.84 8.16
CA VAL A 61 7.96 -3.47 9.57
C VAL A 61 6.57 -3.94 10.01
N LEU A 62 5.54 -3.64 9.21
CA LEU A 62 4.16 -3.97 9.51
C LEU A 62 3.97 -5.49 9.60
N THR A 63 4.52 -6.25 8.65
CA THR A 63 4.46 -7.72 8.66
C THR A 63 5.00 -8.30 9.97
N ARG A 64 6.13 -7.78 10.45
CA ARG A 64 6.74 -8.22 11.72
C ARG A 64 5.89 -7.84 12.93
N ILE A 65 5.45 -6.59 13.04
CA ILE A 65 4.74 -6.12 14.25
C ILE A 65 3.30 -6.62 14.31
N THR A 66 2.74 -7.11 13.20
CA THR A 66 1.39 -7.69 13.16
C THR A 66 1.40 -9.21 12.95
N GLU A 67 2.54 -9.89 13.12
CA GLU A 67 2.69 -11.33 12.85
C GLU A 67 1.71 -12.18 13.66
N GLN A 68 1.47 -11.80 14.92
CA GLN A 68 0.63 -12.52 15.88
C GLN A 68 -0.89 -12.42 15.63
N PHE A 69 -1.35 -11.48 14.79
CA PHE A 69 -2.79 -11.26 14.56
C PHE A 69 -3.30 -12.11 13.40
N GLU A 70 -4.47 -12.72 13.51
CA GLU A 70 -5.06 -13.48 12.41
C GLU A 70 -5.79 -12.58 11.40
N CYS A 71 -5.88 -13.02 10.15
CA CYS A 71 -6.65 -12.29 9.14
C CYS A 71 -8.13 -12.67 9.26
N GLU A 72 -8.89 -11.89 10.02
CA GLU A 72 -10.31 -12.12 10.25
C GLU A 72 -11.17 -11.22 9.34
N GLN A 73 -12.06 -11.80 8.53
CA GLN A 73 -12.93 -11.00 7.65
C GLN A 73 -13.94 -10.12 8.41
N GLY A 74 -14.31 -10.50 9.64
CA GLY A 74 -15.30 -9.80 10.46
C GLY A 74 -14.79 -8.53 11.15
N ASN A 75 -13.50 -8.21 11.06
CA ASN A 75 -12.91 -7.04 11.68
C ASN A 75 -11.90 -6.33 10.76
N ASN A 76 -11.23 -5.31 11.30
CA ASN A 76 -10.27 -4.53 10.55
C ASN A 76 -8.99 -5.30 10.17
N TRP A 77 -8.69 -6.44 10.81
CA TRP A 77 -7.58 -7.29 10.43
C TRP A 77 -7.76 -7.99 9.08
N ARG A 78 -8.94 -7.88 8.46
CA ARG A 78 -9.15 -8.25 7.05
C ARG A 78 -8.13 -7.62 6.09
N VAL A 79 -7.54 -6.47 6.45
CA VAL A 79 -6.49 -5.81 5.65
C VAL A 79 -5.19 -6.64 5.59
N LEU A 80 -4.94 -7.53 6.56
CA LEU A 80 -3.75 -8.38 6.56
C LEU A 80 -3.71 -9.31 5.35
N LYS A 81 -4.86 -9.65 4.74
CA LYS A 81 -4.90 -10.40 3.47
C LYS A 81 -4.07 -9.70 2.39
N HIS A 82 -4.13 -8.38 2.34
CA HIS A 82 -3.44 -7.55 1.36
C HIS A 82 -1.96 -7.37 1.72
N LEU A 83 -1.67 -7.11 3.01
CA LEU A 83 -0.30 -7.00 3.50
C LEU A 83 0.49 -8.30 3.23
N ARG A 84 -0.12 -9.46 3.51
CA ARG A 84 0.53 -10.77 3.35
C ARG A 84 0.66 -11.22 1.89
N ALA A 85 -0.26 -10.80 1.02
CA ALA A 85 -0.22 -11.10 -0.41
C ALA A 85 0.69 -10.15 -1.22
N TYR A 86 1.22 -9.10 -0.60
CA TYR A 86 2.03 -8.08 -1.30
C TYR A 86 3.27 -8.66 -1.96
N ASN A 87 3.46 -8.36 -3.25
CA ASN A 87 4.65 -8.75 -3.99
C ASN A 87 5.44 -7.50 -4.42
N PRO A 88 6.61 -7.21 -3.82
CA PRO A 88 7.38 -6.01 -4.15
C PRO A 88 7.95 -5.99 -5.57
N LYS A 89 7.87 -7.11 -6.31
CA LYS A 89 8.31 -7.22 -7.70
C LYS A 89 7.18 -7.06 -8.72
N ALA A 90 5.92 -7.14 -8.29
CA ALA A 90 4.81 -6.99 -9.21
C ALA A 90 4.57 -5.52 -9.59
N THR A 91 3.89 -5.29 -10.70
CA THR A 91 3.61 -3.96 -11.25
C THR A 91 2.11 -3.81 -11.55
N GLY A 92 1.58 -2.59 -11.51
CA GLY A 92 0.15 -2.35 -11.66
C GLY A 92 -0.65 -2.79 -10.43
N PHE A 93 -1.97 -2.96 -10.58
CA PHE A 93 -2.82 -3.42 -9.49
C PHE A 93 -2.54 -4.88 -9.15
N GLN A 94 -2.03 -5.13 -7.94
CA GLN A 94 -1.68 -6.49 -7.50
C GLN A 94 -2.77 -7.15 -6.66
N LEU A 95 -3.69 -6.36 -6.12
CA LEU A 95 -4.66 -6.77 -5.12
C LEU A 95 -6.07 -6.40 -5.55
N ASP A 96 -7.02 -7.30 -5.33
CA ASP A 96 -8.44 -7.04 -5.54
C ASP A 96 -8.94 -5.95 -4.59
N ILE A 97 -9.95 -5.21 -5.05
CA ILE A 97 -10.66 -4.22 -4.24
C ILE A 97 -11.51 -4.98 -3.21
N LEU A 98 -11.61 -4.45 -1.99
CA LEU A 98 -12.30 -5.06 -0.85
C LEU A 98 -13.77 -5.39 -1.11
#